data_AF-A0A954QNY7-F1
#
_entry.id   AF-A0A954QNY7-F1
#
_cell.length_a   1.000
_cell.length_b   1.000
_cell.length_c   1.000
_cell.angle_alpha   90.00
_cell.angle_beta   90.00
_cell.angle_gamma   90.00
#
_symmetry.space_group_name_H-M   'P 1'
#
loop_
_entity.id
_entity.type
_entity.pdbx_description
1 polymer ?
#
loop_
_entity_poly.entity_id
_entity_poly.type
_entity_poly.pdbx_seq_one_letter_code
_entity_poly.pdbx_strand_id
1 'polypeptide(L)' 'MKYQELIILLPCHSLEDFPTHHSGEDAEGLLAAWTALWHPALIAAVESMPTWYRVDTPPEQ' A
#
# COMPACT_ATOMS: atom_id res chain seq x y z
N MET A 1 12.62 -7.20 16.40
CA MET A 1 12.75 -6.60 15.05
C MET A 1 11.97 -5.30 15.05
N LYS A 2 12.57 -4.20 14.59
CA LYS A 2 11.84 -2.95 14.32
C LYS A 2 11.66 -2.88 12.80
N TYR A 3 10.44 -2.60 12.33
CA TYR A 3 10.21 -2.36 10.91
C TYR A 3 10.86 -1.03 10.52
N GLN A 4 11.41 -0.92 9.31
CA GLN A 4 12.03 0.31 8.81
C GLN A 4 11.07 1.14 7.97
N GLU A 5 10.21 0.50 7.19
CA GLU A 5 9.29 1.16 6.26
C GLU A 5 7.97 0.41 6.14
N LEU A 6 6.94 1.13 5.70
CA LEU A 6 5.61 0.62 5.41
C LEU A 6 5.30 0.90 3.95
N ILE A 7 5.39 -0.12 3.10
CA ILE A 7 5.27 0.01 1.64
C ILE A 7 4.01 -0.69 1.14
N ILE A 8 3.11 0.09 0.53
CA ILE A 8 1.94 -0.40 -0.20
C ILE A 8 2.31 -0.60 -1.67
N LEU A 9 2.02 -1.76 -2.23
CA LEU A 9 2.19 -2.01 -3.66
C LEU A 9 0.84 -1.92 -4.37
N LEU A 10 0.75 -1.04 -5.36
CA LEU A 10 -0.47 -0.84 -6.13
C LEU A 10 -0.28 -1.23 -7.60
N PRO A 11 -1.29 -1.86 -8.23
CA PRO A 11 -1.29 -2.19 -9.65
C PRO A 11 -1.76 -0.99 -10.48
N CYS A 12 -1.12 0.16 -10.32
CA CYS A 12 -1.37 1.35 -11.14
C CYS A 12 -0.08 2.11 -11.44
N HIS A 13 -0.08 2.90 -12.51
CA HIS A 13 1.08 3.70 -12.88
C HIS A 13 1.19 5.01 -12.08
N SER A 14 0.04 5.54 -11.69
CA SER A 14 -0.15 6.72 -10.86
C SER A 14 -1.45 6.55 -10.05
N LEU A 15 -1.69 7.41 -9.06
CA LEU A 15 -3.00 7.44 -8.38
C LEU A 15 -4.14 7.94 -9.29
N GLU A 16 -3.83 8.65 -10.38
CA GLU A 16 -4.82 9.04 -11.38
C GLU A 16 -5.38 7.81 -12.11
N ASP A 17 -4.54 6.78 -12.28
CA ASP A 17 -4.89 5.49 -12.88
C ASP A 17 -5.32 4.44 -11.83
N PHE A 18 -5.74 4.86 -10.64
CA PHE A 18 -6.13 3.93 -9.59
C PHE A 18 -7.32 3.06 -10.06
N PRO A 19 -7.27 1.72 -9.89
CA PRO A 19 -8.21 0.83 -10.56
C PRO A 19 -9.57 0.78 -9.84
N THR A 20 -10.40 1.78 -10.12
CA THR A 20 -11.73 1.98 -9.53
C THR A 20 -12.84 1.16 -10.20
N HIS A 21 -12.51 0.41 -11.26
CA HIS A 21 -13.46 -0.38 -12.04
C HIS A 21 -13.68 -1.80 -11.47
N HIS A 22 -12.88 -2.23 -10.49
CA HIS A 22 -13.05 -3.51 -9.83
C HIS A 22 -14.33 -3.55 -8.97
N SER A 23 -14.86 -4.75 -8.76
CA SER A 23 -15.99 -5.00 -7.86
C SER A 23 -15.83 -6.36 -7.17
N GLY A 24 -16.58 -6.59 -6.10
CA GLY A 24 -16.47 -7.83 -5.33
C GLY A 24 -15.08 -8.01 -4.70
N GLU A 25 -14.56 -9.23 -4.74
CA GLU A 25 -13.30 -9.61 -4.08
C GLU A 25 -12.10 -8.80 -4.57
N ASP A 26 -12.04 -8.43 -5.85
CA ASP A 26 -10.94 -7.63 -6.41
C ASP A 26 -10.90 -6.22 -5.80
N ALA A 27 -12.07 -5.59 -5.63
CA ALA A 27 -12.17 -4.28 -5.01
C ALA A 27 -11.86 -4.34 -3.51
N GLU A 28 -12.31 -5.40 -2.84
CA GLU A 28 -12.01 -5.66 -1.42
C GLU A 28 -10.51 -5.84 -1.19
N GLY A 29 -9.86 -6.67 -2.02
CA GLY A 29 -8.42 -6.90 -1.95
C GLY A 29 -7.61 -5.63 -2.18
N LEU A 30 -7.98 -4.81 -3.17
CA LEU A 30 -7.34 -3.53 -3.44
C LEU A 30 -7.49 -2.56 -2.26
N LEU A 31 -8.69 -2.45 -1.67
CA LEU A 31 -8.94 -1.59 -0.52
C LEU A 31 -8.17 -2.07 0.72
N ALA A 32 -8.14 -3.38 0.96
CA ALA A 32 -7.37 -3.98 2.03
C ALA A 32 -5.87 -3.67 1.87
N ALA A 33 -5.31 -3.84 0.67
CA ALA A 33 -3.92 -3.51 0.40
C ALA A 33 -3.61 -2.02 0.66
N TRP A 34 -4.50 -1.12 0.22
CA TRP A 34 -4.35 0.32 0.45
C TRP A 34 -4.42 0.72 1.92
N THR A 35 -5.23 0.04 2.72
CA THR A 35 -5.56 0.47 4.09
C THR A 35 -4.80 -0.27 5.18
N ALA A 36 -4.33 -1.49 4.95
CA ALA A 36 -3.74 -2.34 5.99
C ALA A 36 -2.55 -1.69 6.72
N LEU A 37 -1.66 -1.00 5.99
CA LEU A 37 -0.46 -0.39 6.58
C LEU A 37 -0.76 0.91 7.34
N TRP A 38 -1.97 1.45 7.26
CA TRP A 38 -2.40 2.59 8.06
C TRP A 38 -2.76 2.22 9.51
N HIS A 39 -2.56 0.97 9.91
CA HIS A 39 -2.80 0.55 11.29
C HIS A 39 -1.93 1.34 12.29
N PRO A 40 -2.51 1.99 13.32
CA PRO A 40 -1.76 2.88 14.22
C PRO A 40 -0.54 2.24 14.90
N ALA A 41 -0.64 0.95 15.25
CA ALA A 41 0.49 0.24 15.87
C ALA A 41 1.68 0.04 14.91
N LEU A 42 1.43 -0.07 13.59
CA LEU A 42 2.50 -0.18 12.59
C LEU A 42 3.19 1.17 12.42
N ILE A 43 2.39 2.23 12.26
CA ILE A 43 2.89 3.61 12.17
C ILE A 43 3.74 3.96 13.39
N ALA A 44 3.26 3.65 14.59
CA ALA A 44 4.01 3.89 15.83
C ALA A 44 5.30 3.07 15.91
N ALA A 45 5.32 1.84 15.36
CA ALA A 45 6.49 0.98 15.37
C ALA A 45 7.59 1.45 14.39
N VAL A 46 7.19 2.06 13.27
CA VAL A 46 8.10 2.51 12.19
C VAL A 46 8.48 3.98 12.34
N GLU A 47 7.66 4.77 13.03
CA GLU A 47 7.80 6.23 13.20
C GLU A 47 7.74 6.99 11.86
N SER A 48 7.07 6.42 10.85
CA SER A 48 6.84 7.01 9.54
C SER A 48 5.46 6.65 8.99
N MET A 49 5.00 7.42 8.00
CA MET A 49 3.74 7.14 7.29
C MET A 49 3.94 6.08 6.20
N PRO A 50 2.91 5.29 5.86
CA PRO A 50 2.97 4.40 4.71
C PRO A 50 3.26 5.16 3.42
N THR A 51 4.13 4.60 2.59
CA THR A 51 4.39 5.03 1.22
C THR A 51 3.82 4.00 0.26
N TRP A 52 3.68 4.36 -1.02
CA TRP A 52 3.23 3.42 -2.03
C TRP A 52 4.15 3.42 -3.24
N TYR A 53 4.26 2.26 -3.88
CA TYR A 53 5.01 2.05 -5.11
C TYR A 53 4.18 1.26 -6.12
N ARG A 54 4.56 1.38 -7.38
CA ARG A 54 4.04 0.56 -8.45
C ARG A 54 4.49 -0.88 -8.21
N VAL A 55 3.60 -1.85 -8.36
CA VAL A 55 3.97 -3.26 -8.21
C VAL A 55 5.09 -3.68 -9.18
N ASP A 56 5.13 -3.08 -10.37
CA ASP A 56 6.16 -3.36 -11.39
C ASP A 56 7.48 -2.61 -11.15
N THR A 57 7.51 -1.68 -10.18
CA THR A 57 8.68 -0.84 -9.88
C THR A 57 8.82 -0.66 -8.37
N PRO A 58 9.00 -1.76 -7.62
CA PRO A 58 9.20 -1.69 -6.17
C PRO A 58 10.52 -0.97 -5.85
N PRO A 59 10.66 -0.40 -4.64
CA PRO A 59 11.91 0.22 -4.23
C PRO A 59 13.04 -0.80 -4.16
N GLU A 60 14.25 -0.37 -4.53
CA GLU A 60 15.47 -1.16 -4.36
C GLU A 60 15.80 -1.23 -2.85
N GLN A 61 16.13 -2.42 -2.35
CA GLN A 61 16.41 -2.68 -0.92
C GLN A 61 17.79 -2.20 -0.49
#